data_AF-A0A4Z0QZU7-F1
#
_entry.id   AF-A0A4Z0QZU7-F1
#
_cell.length_a   1.000
_cell.length_b   1.000
_cell.length_c   1.000
_cell.angle_alpha   90.00
_cell.angle_beta   90.00
_cell.angle_gamma   90.00
#
_symmetry.space_group_name_H-M   'P 1'
#
loop_
_entity.id
_entity.type
_entity.pdbx_description
1 polymer ?
#
loop_
_entity_poly.entity_id
_entity_poly.type
_entity_poly.pdbx_seq_one_letter_code
_entity_poly.pdbx_strand_id
1 'polypeptide(L)'
;MLTISHLTKGLYRKIILFSTLTVMLYIAISGIFSIPLNQTTINMATKAGGLSFYTIGALFLLSVLKATFFEFVNNSAVRSTGQTIFRFLHKFLGWLIFLLALYHSLFFMYYYIYPIEEISVLIIITGLCALICSVFVILSGKNAIFKNLNFESVYFKHVFASIVLILLIIIHLNFL
;
A
#
# COMPACT_ATOMS: atom_id res chain seq x y z
N MET A 1 20.11 -28.55 -32.80
CA MET A 1 19.55 -27.29 -33.35
C MET A 1 18.31 -26.80 -32.59
N LEU A 2 17.38 -27.68 -32.18
CA LEU A 2 16.18 -27.32 -31.39
C LEU A 2 16.45 -26.75 -29.98
N THR A 3 17.54 -27.15 -29.33
CA THR A 3 17.90 -26.68 -27.97
C THR A 3 18.43 -25.24 -27.96
N ILE A 4 19.17 -24.83 -28.98
CA ILE A 4 19.73 -23.47 -29.10
C ILE A 4 18.60 -22.47 -29.41
N SER A 5 17.65 -22.83 -30.28
CA SER A 5 16.51 -21.97 -30.63
C SER A 5 15.51 -21.76 -29.47
N HIS A 6 15.41 -22.73 -28.56
CA HIS A 6 14.58 -22.62 -27.37
C HIS A 6 15.26 -21.77 -26.28
N LEU A 7 16.60 -21.87 -26.16
CA LEU A 7 17.39 -21.06 -25.24
C LEU A 7 17.40 -19.58 -25.66
N THR A 8 17.58 -19.30 -26.96
CA THR A 8 17.55 -17.94 -27.51
C THR A 8 16.17 -17.31 -27.35
N LYS A 9 15.07 -18.02 -27.66
CA LYS A 9 13.70 -17.54 -27.39
C LYS A 9 13.47 -17.17 -25.91
N GLY A 10 14.00 -17.96 -24.98
CA GLY A 10 13.92 -17.68 -23.55
C GLY A 10 14.68 -16.41 -23.15
N LEU A 11 15.86 -16.19 -23.72
CA LEU A 11 16.70 -15.02 -23.46
C LEU A 11 16.07 -13.74 -24.04
N TYR A 12 15.61 -13.78 -25.29
CA TYR A 12 14.90 -12.66 -25.92
C TYR A 12 13.62 -12.29 -25.17
N ARG A 13 12.85 -13.26 -24.69
CA ARG A 13 11.66 -13.00 -23.88
C ARG A 13 11.99 -12.27 -22.58
N LYS A 14 13.09 -12.64 -21.90
CA LYS A 14 13.55 -11.94 -20.68
C LYS A 14 13.98 -10.52 -20.98
N ILE A 15 14.71 -10.30 -22.07
CA ILE A 15 15.16 -8.96 -22.50
C ILE A 15 13.96 -8.08 -22.85
N ILE A 16 12.98 -8.61 -23.60
CA ILE A 16 11.75 -7.89 -23.94
C ILE A 16 10.99 -7.52 -22.66
N LEU A 17 10.77 -8.46 -21.75
CA LEU A 17 10.08 -8.18 -20.48
C LEU A 17 10.80 -7.12 -19.64
N PHE A 18 12.13 -7.21 -19.53
CA PHE A 18 12.91 -6.22 -18.81
C PHE A 18 12.83 -4.84 -19.46
N SER A 19 12.98 -4.77 -20.79
CA SER A 19 12.86 -3.51 -21.55
C SER A 19 11.46 -2.90 -21.41
N THR A 20 10.40 -3.70 -21.56
CA THR A 20 9.02 -3.23 -21.38
C THR A 20 8.78 -2.71 -19.96
N LEU A 21 9.30 -3.41 -18.94
CA LEU A 21 9.21 -2.95 -17.56
C LEU A 21 9.95 -1.61 -17.37
N THR A 22 11.16 -1.48 -17.89
CA THR A 22 11.96 -0.25 -17.79
C THR A 22 11.28 0.92 -18.50
N VAL A 23 10.71 0.71 -19.68
CA VAL A 23 9.95 1.73 -20.42
C VAL A 23 8.68 2.13 -19.66
N MET A 24 7.93 1.15 -19.13
CA MET A 24 6.75 1.43 -18.30
C MET A 24 7.11 2.22 -17.04
N LEU A 25 8.23 1.86 -16.39
CA LEU A 25 8.73 2.59 -15.23
C LEU A 25 9.11 4.03 -15.61
N TYR A 26 9.81 4.21 -16.73
CA TYR A 26 10.19 5.53 -17.24
C TYR A 26 8.96 6.40 -17.54
N ILE A 27 7.94 5.86 -18.22
CA ILE A 27 6.69 6.58 -18.50
C ILE A 27 5.95 6.94 -17.21
N ALA A 28 5.89 6.02 -16.25
CA ALA A 28 5.25 6.28 -14.95
C ALA A 28 5.98 7.39 -14.19
N ILE A 29 7.31 7.36 -14.16
CA ILE A 29 8.15 8.34 -13.50
C ILE A 29 8.03 9.71 -14.19
N SER A 30 8.16 9.77 -15.53
CA SER A 30 8.05 11.02 -16.29
C SER A 30 6.65 11.63 -16.22
N GLY A 31 5.61 10.80 -16.15
CA GLY A 31 4.24 11.23 -15.91
C GLY A 31 4.07 11.92 -14.55
N ILE A 32 4.74 11.44 -13.49
CA ILE A 32 4.74 12.09 -12.17
C ILE A 32 5.40 13.48 -12.23
N PHE A 33 6.53 13.60 -12.93
CA PHE A 33 7.24 14.87 -13.13
C PHE A 33 6.48 15.88 -14.01
N SER A 34 5.48 15.41 -14.77
CA SER A 34 4.64 16.26 -15.64
C SER A 34 3.45 16.87 -14.90
N ILE A 35 3.24 16.51 -13.62
CA ILE A 35 2.16 17.06 -12.80
C ILE A 35 2.53 18.50 -12.43
N PRO A 36 1.70 19.51 -12.80
CA PRO A 36 1.99 20.89 -12.44
C PRO A 36 1.97 21.05 -10.93
N LEU A 37 3.00 21.69 -10.37
CA LEU A 37 3.05 22.07 -8.96
C LEU A 37 2.20 23.33 -8.77
N ASN A 38 0.91 23.14 -8.48
CA ASN A 38 -0.02 24.22 -8.22
C ASN A 38 -0.89 23.88 -7.00
N GLN A 39 -1.64 24.87 -6.49
CA GLN A 39 -2.43 24.68 -5.28
C GLN A 39 -3.43 23.52 -5.39
N THR A 40 -3.96 23.27 -6.58
CA THR A 40 -4.92 22.18 -6.81
C THR A 40 -4.29 20.82 -6.63
N THR A 41 -3.09 20.59 -7.19
CA THR A 41 -2.38 19.31 -7.09
C THR A 41 -1.86 19.07 -5.67
N ILE A 42 -1.37 20.12 -4.99
CA ILE A 42 -1.00 20.07 -3.57
C ILE A 42 -2.21 19.66 -2.72
N ASN A 43 -3.35 20.35 -2.89
CA ASN A 43 -4.57 20.04 -2.15
C ASN A 43 -5.05 18.60 -2.40
N MET A 44 -4.92 18.10 -3.64
CA MET A 44 -5.29 16.72 -3.98
C MET A 44 -4.37 15.70 -3.30
N ALA A 45 -3.06 15.94 -3.29
CA ALA A 45 -2.08 15.10 -2.61
C ALA A 45 -2.28 15.09 -1.09
N THR A 46 -2.54 16.24 -0.48
CA THR A 46 -2.87 16.34 0.96
C THR A 46 -4.15 15.59 1.28
N LYS A 47 -5.21 15.76 0.47
CA LYS A 47 -6.46 15.00 0.64
C LYS A 47 -6.27 13.49 0.47
N ALA A 48 -5.38 13.05 -0.42
CA ALA A 48 -5.08 11.63 -0.55
C ALA A 48 -4.43 11.05 0.72
N GLY A 49 -3.51 11.79 1.35
CA GLY A 49 -2.92 11.44 2.65
C GLY A 49 -4.00 11.34 3.74
N GLY A 50 -4.87 12.35 3.84
CA GLY A 50 -6.00 12.33 4.77
C GLY A 50 -6.98 11.19 4.51
N LEU A 51 -7.32 10.91 3.26
CA LEU A 51 -8.22 9.82 2.87
C LEU A 51 -7.61 8.45 3.21
N SER A 52 -6.29 8.29 3.05
CA SER A 52 -5.57 7.08 3.48
C SER A 52 -5.78 6.83 4.98
N PHE A 53 -5.59 7.86 5.81
CA PHE A 53 -5.83 7.78 7.25
C PHE A 53 -7.29 7.44 7.60
N TYR A 54 -8.27 8.11 7.00
CA TYR A 54 -9.68 7.78 7.22
C TYR A 54 -10.02 6.34 6.80
N THR A 55 -9.41 5.85 5.72
CA THR A 55 -9.62 4.49 5.23
C THR A 55 -9.04 3.45 6.19
N ILE A 56 -7.96 3.75 6.92
CA ILE A 56 -7.49 2.92 8.04
C ILE A 56 -8.59 2.78 9.11
N GLY A 57 -9.25 3.88 9.48
CA GLY A 57 -10.40 3.85 10.39
C GLY A 57 -11.55 2.97 9.87
N ALA A 58 -11.88 3.08 8.58
CA ALA A 58 -12.88 2.22 7.95
C ALA A 58 -12.48 0.73 7.97
N LEU A 59 -11.19 0.41 7.85
CA LEU A 59 -10.66 -0.95 7.94
C LEU A 59 -10.78 -1.53 9.37
N PHE A 60 -10.63 -0.70 10.41
CA PHE A 60 -10.94 -1.10 11.78
C PHE A 60 -12.43 -1.37 11.98
N LEU A 61 -13.29 -0.48 11.48
CA LEU A 61 -14.74 -0.68 11.54
C LEU A 61 -15.15 -1.99 10.84
N LEU A 62 -14.57 -2.27 9.67
CA LEU A 62 -14.77 -3.54 8.96
C LEU A 62 -14.36 -4.75 9.80
N SER A 63 -13.29 -4.62 10.59
CA SER A 63 -12.80 -5.69 11.47
C SER A 63 -13.76 -5.96 12.64
N VAL A 64 -14.34 -4.90 13.22
CA VAL A 64 -15.40 -5.01 14.23
C VAL A 64 -16.65 -5.64 13.61
N LEU A 65 -17.11 -5.15 12.46
CA LEU A 65 -18.26 -5.70 11.74
C LEU A 65 -18.09 -7.19 11.41
N LYS A 66 -16.88 -7.60 11.02
CA LYS A 66 -16.54 -9.00 10.78
C LYS A 66 -16.68 -9.84 12.05
N ALA A 67 -16.15 -9.36 13.18
CA ALA A 67 -16.25 -10.07 14.45
C ALA A 67 -17.71 -10.22 14.89
N THR A 68 -18.47 -9.13 14.85
CA THR A 68 -19.91 -9.10 15.13
C THR A 68 -20.67 -10.07 14.23
N PHE A 69 -20.45 -10.03 12.92
CA PHE A 69 -21.10 -10.94 11.98
C PHE A 69 -20.86 -12.42 12.30
N PHE A 70 -19.63 -12.78 12.69
CA PHE A 70 -19.30 -14.16 13.04
C PHE A 70 -19.78 -14.62 14.40
N GLU A 71 -20.09 -13.69 15.30
CA GLU A 71 -20.73 -14.01 16.57
C GLU A 71 -22.20 -14.36 16.37
N PHE A 72 -22.91 -13.64 15.49
CA PHE A 72 -24.35 -13.81 15.32
C PHE A 72 -24.77 -14.82 14.24
N VAL A 73 -23.91 -15.09 13.25
CA VAL A 73 -24.25 -16.00 12.14
C VAL A 73 -23.80 -17.42 12.43
N ASN A 74 -24.77 -18.26 12.81
CA ASN A 74 -24.58 -19.69 13.06
C ASN A 74 -24.64 -20.56 11.80
N ASN A 75 -25.22 -20.06 10.70
CA ASN A 75 -25.32 -20.82 9.45
C ASN A 75 -23.93 -20.94 8.78
N SER A 76 -23.43 -22.17 8.64
CA SER A 76 -22.08 -22.46 8.12
C SER A 76 -21.85 -21.98 6.68
N ALA A 77 -22.85 -22.08 5.81
CA ALA A 77 -22.75 -21.63 4.41
C ALA A 77 -22.65 -20.10 4.34
N VAL A 78 -23.50 -19.40 5.09
CA VAL A 78 -23.48 -17.92 5.16
C VAL A 78 -22.18 -17.43 5.79
N ARG A 79 -21.68 -18.11 6.82
CA ARG A 79 -20.42 -17.82 7.49
C ARG A 79 -19.22 -17.93 6.52
N SER A 80 -19.15 -19.00 5.72
CA SER A 80 -18.10 -19.19 4.71
C SER A 80 -18.10 -18.08 3.64
N THR A 81 -19.28 -17.73 3.13
CA THR A 81 -19.45 -16.64 2.16
C THR A 81 -19.04 -15.30 2.76
N GLY A 82 -19.49 -15.00 3.99
CA GLY A 82 -19.11 -13.79 4.72
C GLY A 82 -17.60 -13.67 4.92
N GLN A 83 -16.92 -14.78 5.27
CA GLN A 83 -15.47 -14.81 5.41
C GLN A 83 -14.74 -14.43 4.11
N THR A 84 -15.25 -14.89 2.97
CA THR A 84 -14.70 -14.54 1.67
C THR A 84 -14.88 -13.05 1.38
N ILE A 85 -16.07 -12.49 1.66
CA ILE A 85 -16.38 -11.07 1.46
C ILE A 85 -15.51 -10.18 2.36
N PHE A 86 -15.47 -10.44 3.66
CA PHE A 86 -14.66 -9.65 4.60
C PHE A 86 -13.17 -9.70 4.26
N ARG A 87 -12.67 -10.87 3.82
CA ARG A 87 -11.29 -11.02 3.37
C ARG A 87 -11.02 -10.20 2.10
N PHE A 88 -11.96 -10.18 1.17
CA PHE A 88 -11.86 -9.36 -0.05
C PHE A 88 -11.84 -7.86 0.29
N LEU A 89 -12.82 -7.40 1.08
CA LEU A 89 -12.94 -6.00 1.49
C LEU A 89 -11.70 -5.51 2.25
N HIS A 90 -11.21 -6.32 3.20
CA HIS A 90 -9.99 -5.97 3.95
C HIS A 90 -8.78 -5.82 3.02
N LYS A 91 -8.60 -6.73 2.06
CA LYS A 91 -7.51 -6.63 1.06
C LYS A 91 -7.67 -5.40 0.18
N PHE A 92 -8.88 -5.15 -0.31
CA PHE A 92 -9.17 -4.00 -1.16
C PHE A 92 -8.86 -2.69 -0.45
N LEU A 93 -9.35 -2.52 0.78
CA LEU A 93 -9.07 -1.34 1.60
C LEU A 93 -7.59 -1.21 1.92
N GLY A 94 -6.90 -2.32 2.26
CA GLY A 94 -5.46 -2.31 2.48
C GLY A 94 -4.67 -1.79 1.27
N TRP A 95 -5.02 -2.26 0.06
CA TRP A 95 -4.41 -1.74 -1.18
C TRP A 95 -4.77 -0.29 -1.46
N LEU A 96 -6.01 0.13 -1.19
CA LEU A 96 -6.45 1.52 -1.36
C LEU A 96 -5.66 2.48 -0.44
N ILE A 97 -5.52 2.13 0.84
CA ILE A 97 -4.70 2.87 1.83
C ILE A 97 -3.27 3.02 1.30
N PHE A 98 -2.68 1.91 0.85
CA PHE A 98 -1.31 1.90 0.34
C PHE A 98 -1.15 2.78 -0.90
N LEU A 99 -2.05 2.69 -1.89
CA LEU A 99 -1.99 3.49 -3.10
C LEU A 99 -2.14 4.99 -2.83
N LEU A 100 -3.05 5.36 -1.93
CA LEU A 100 -3.24 6.76 -1.52
C LEU A 100 -2.01 7.31 -0.79
N ALA A 101 -1.45 6.52 0.15
CA ALA A 101 -0.24 6.89 0.87
C ALA A 101 0.98 6.99 -0.06
N LEU A 102 1.09 6.08 -1.03
CA LEU A 102 2.15 6.10 -2.04
C LEU A 102 2.04 7.33 -2.94
N TYR A 103 0.84 7.65 -3.43
CA TYR A 103 0.61 8.85 -4.24
C TYR A 103 0.95 10.12 -3.45
N HIS A 104 0.47 10.24 -2.21
CA HIS A 104 0.80 11.34 -1.31
C HIS A 104 2.33 11.47 -1.11
N SER A 105 3.00 10.37 -0.79
CA SER A 105 4.45 10.37 -0.52
C SER A 105 5.28 10.69 -1.76
N LEU A 106 4.94 10.13 -2.92
CA LEU A 106 5.64 10.41 -4.18
C LEU A 106 5.49 11.87 -4.60
N PHE A 107 4.29 12.45 -4.43
CA PHE A 107 4.06 13.86 -4.70
C PHE A 107 4.92 14.74 -3.80
N PHE A 108 4.92 14.52 -2.48
CA PHE A 108 5.70 15.34 -1.56
C PHE A 108 7.22 15.10 -1.65
N MET A 109 7.66 13.92 -2.07
CA MET A 109 9.05 13.67 -2.42
C MET A 109 9.48 14.48 -3.66
N TYR A 110 8.62 14.58 -4.68
CA TYR A 110 8.87 15.45 -5.84
C TYR A 110 8.85 16.93 -5.44
N TYR A 111 7.84 17.35 -4.67
CA TYR A 111 7.70 18.71 -4.17
C TYR A 111 8.92 19.14 -3.34
N TYR A 112 9.53 18.25 -2.56
CA TYR A 112 10.73 18.57 -1.80
C TYR A 112 11.95 18.93 -2.68
N ILE A 113 12.03 18.39 -3.91
CA ILE A 113 13.12 18.71 -4.85
C ILE A 113 12.90 20.10 -5.47
N TYR A 114 11.64 20.49 -5.70
CA TYR A 114 11.26 21.78 -6.28
C TYR A 114 10.20 22.48 -5.42
N PRO A 115 10.55 22.93 -4.20
CA PRO A 115 9.57 23.43 -3.25
C PRO A 115 9.02 24.78 -3.68
N ILE A 116 7.71 24.94 -3.55
CA ILE A 116 7.06 26.27 -3.58
C ILE A 116 7.06 26.88 -2.16
N GLU A 117 7.02 26.03 -1.13
CA GLU A 117 7.08 26.36 0.29
C GLU A 117 8.00 25.36 1.00
N GLU A 118 8.70 25.81 2.05
CA GLU A 118 9.59 24.96 2.82
C GLU A 118 8.80 23.92 3.65
N ILE A 119 9.15 22.65 3.49
CA ILE A 119 8.61 21.56 4.31
C ILE A 119 9.63 21.17 5.36
N SER A 120 9.19 21.07 6.62
CA SER A 120 10.03 20.60 7.72
C SER A 120 10.58 19.20 7.46
N VAL A 121 11.88 19.02 7.68
CA VAL A 121 12.57 17.73 7.56
C VAL A 121 11.91 16.64 8.43
N LEU A 122 11.34 17.02 9.58
CA LEU A 122 10.63 16.09 10.46
C LEU A 122 9.38 15.49 9.82
N ILE A 123 8.63 16.28 9.04
CA ILE A 123 7.45 15.82 8.29
C ILE A 123 7.87 14.75 7.28
N ILE A 124 8.99 14.98 6.58
CA ILE A 124 9.51 14.07 5.57
C ILE A 124 9.97 12.75 6.21
N ILE A 125 10.72 12.82 7.30
CA ILE A 125 11.21 11.62 8.01
C ILE A 125 10.03 10.79 8.51
N THR A 126 9.08 11.41 9.19
CA THR A 126 7.90 10.71 9.74
C THR A 126 7.03 10.11 8.63
N GLY A 127 6.85 10.82 7.51
CA GLY A 127 6.14 10.33 6.33
C GLY A 127 6.83 9.13 5.67
N LEU A 128 8.16 9.18 5.49
CA LEU A 128 8.95 8.06 4.97
C LEU A 128 8.88 6.84 5.89
N CYS A 129 9.01 7.02 7.20
CA CYS A 129 8.87 5.94 8.18
C CYS A 129 7.48 5.29 8.08
N ALA A 130 6.41 6.09 7.99
CA ALA A 130 5.05 5.57 7.81
C ALA A 130 4.90 4.82 6.49
N LEU A 131 5.46 5.33 5.39
CA LEU A 131 5.42 4.65 4.08
C LEU A 131 6.15 3.30 4.13
N ILE A 132 7.36 3.24 4.68
CA ILE A 132 8.13 2.00 4.84
C ILE A 132 7.36 0.99 5.69
N CYS A 133 6.77 1.45 6.79
CA CYS A 133 5.94 0.61 7.65
C CYS A 133 4.71 0.08 6.89
N SER A 134 4.06 0.90 6.06
CA SER A 134 2.92 0.49 5.23
C SER A 134 3.30 -0.60 4.21
N VAL A 135 4.49 -0.50 3.58
CA VAL A 135 5.03 -1.55 2.71
C VAL A 135 5.17 -2.86 3.49
N PHE A 136 5.72 -2.80 4.71
CA PHE A 136 5.87 -3.98 5.56
C PHE A 136 4.52 -4.59 5.96
N VAL A 137 3.50 -3.79 6.26
CA VAL A 137 2.12 -4.25 6.55
C VAL A 137 1.53 -5.00 5.35
N ILE A 138 1.68 -4.48 4.13
CA ILE A 138 1.20 -5.14 2.91
C ILE A 138 1.95 -6.44 2.63
N LEU A 139 3.28 -6.45 2.76
CA LEU A 139 4.10 -7.64 2.52
C LEU A 139 3.81 -8.75 3.54
N SER A 140 3.68 -8.39 4.83
CA SER A 140 3.32 -9.35 5.88
C SER A 140 1.91 -9.93 5.67
N GLY A 141 0.95 -9.11 5.26
CA GLY A 141 -0.41 -9.55 4.92
C GLY A 141 -0.47 -10.50 3.72
N LYS A 142 0.43 -10.33 2.73
CA LYS A 142 0.57 -11.25 1.58
C LYS A 142 1.17 -12.59 2.00
N ASN A 143 2.18 -12.58 2.88
CA ASN A 143 2.85 -13.79 3.35
C ASN A 143 2.01 -14.65 4.31
N ALA A 144 1.01 -14.07 4.98
CA ALA A 144 0.01 -14.84 5.73
C ALA A 144 -0.80 -15.82 4.85
N ILE A 145 -0.75 -15.67 3.53
CA ILE A 145 -1.50 -16.49 2.56
C ILE A 145 -0.64 -17.66 2.04
N PHE A 146 0.68 -17.57 2.11
CA PHE A 146 1.59 -18.61 1.65
C PHE A 146 2.04 -19.49 2.81
N LYS A 147 1.36 -20.64 2.97
CA LYS A 147 1.78 -21.93 3.57
C LYS A 147 3.10 -21.97 4.38
N ASN A 148 3.30 -21.09 5.37
CA ASN A 148 4.37 -21.24 6.34
C ASN A 148 3.81 -21.87 7.61
N LEU A 149 4.59 -22.79 8.19
CA LEU A 149 4.26 -23.59 9.36
C LEU A 149 3.91 -22.76 10.63
N ASN A 150 4.07 -21.42 10.60
CA ASN A 150 3.87 -20.50 11.72
C ASN A 150 2.82 -19.41 11.43
N PHE A 151 1.57 -19.80 11.12
CA PHE A 151 0.47 -18.86 10.84
C PHE A 151 0.24 -17.82 11.96
N GLU A 152 0.33 -18.23 13.23
CA GLU A 152 0.14 -17.34 14.38
C GLU A 152 1.19 -16.22 14.45
N SER A 153 2.46 -16.55 14.16
CA SER A 153 3.56 -15.58 14.15
C SER A 153 3.37 -14.52 13.07
N VAL A 154 2.87 -14.91 11.88
CA VAL A 154 2.66 -13.97 10.78
C VAL A 154 1.48 -13.04 11.05
N TYR A 155 0.39 -13.57 11.62
CA TYR A 155 -0.75 -12.77 12.04
C TYR A 155 -0.35 -11.72 13.10
N PHE A 156 0.37 -12.14 14.15
CA PHE A 156 0.83 -11.24 15.20
C PHE A 156 1.74 -10.13 14.63
N LYS A 157 2.69 -10.48 13.75
CA LYS A 157 3.56 -9.50 13.08
C LYS A 157 2.77 -8.48 12.26
N HIS A 158 1.74 -8.91 11.55
CA HIS A 158 0.90 -8.02 10.74
C HIS A 158 0.11 -7.05 11.62
N VAL A 159 -0.50 -7.53 12.71
CA VAL A 159 -1.24 -6.69 13.66
C VAL A 159 -0.29 -5.70 14.34
N PHE A 160 0.85 -6.17 14.84
CA PHE A 160 1.85 -5.32 15.47
C PHE A 160 2.35 -4.23 14.52
N ALA A 161 2.69 -4.58 13.28
CA ALA A 161 3.09 -3.61 12.25
C ALA A 161 1.99 -2.59 11.96
N SER A 162 0.72 -3.01 11.98
CA SER A 162 -0.42 -2.11 11.77
C SER A 162 -0.56 -1.10 12.90
N ILE A 163 -0.34 -1.52 14.15
CA ILE A 163 -0.32 -0.62 15.32
C ILE A 163 0.83 0.40 15.20
N VAL A 164 2.03 -0.07 14.86
CA VAL A 164 3.19 0.81 14.65
C VAL A 164 2.92 1.81 13.53
N LEU A 165 2.32 1.38 12.42
CA LEU A 165 1.93 2.27 11.32
C LEU A 165 0.99 3.38 11.79
N ILE A 166 -0.03 3.06 12.59
CA ILE A 166 -0.98 4.05 13.11
C ILE A 166 -0.28 5.07 14.00
N LEU A 167 0.60 4.61 14.90
CA LEU A 167 1.37 5.51 15.76
C LEU A 167 2.25 6.46 14.93
N LEU A 168 2.92 5.94 13.91
CA LEU A 168 3.73 6.76 12.99
C LEU A 168 2.87 7.78 12.23
N ILE A 169 1.67 7.40 11.80
CA ILE A 169 0.74 8.33 11.13
C ILE A 169 0.27 9.42 12.10
N ILE A 170 -0.08 9.09 13.35
CA ILE A 170 -0.46 10.08 14.36
C ILE A 170 0.69 11.06 14.63
N ILE A 171 1.92 10.54 14.76
CA ILE A 171 3.11 11.39 14.91
C ILE A 171 3.31 12.28 13.68
N HIS A 172 3.17 11.74 12.47
CA HIS A 172 3.29 12.50 11.23
C HIS A 172 2.26 13.62 11.13
N LEU A 173 0.99 13.34 11.48
CA LEU A 173 -0.08 14.32 11.50
C LEU A 173 0.14 15.43 12.54
N ASN A 174 0.84 15.15 13.65
CA ASN A 174 1.18 16.17 14.66
C ASN A 174 2.29 17.13 14.21
N PHE A 175 3.06 16.77 13.18
CA PHE A 175 4.11 17.62 12.63
C PHE A 175 3.69 18.37 11.36
N LEU A 176 2.52 18.05 10.82
CA LEU A 176 1.95 18.59 9.59
C LEU A 176 1.26 19.93 9.85
#